data_AF-A0A351FNC0-F1
#
_entry.id   AF-A0A351FNC0-F1
#
_cell.length_a   1.000
_cell.length_b   1.000
_cell.length_c   1.000
_cell.angle_alpha   90.00
_cell.angle_beta   90.00
_cell.angle_gamma   90.00
#
_symmetry.space_group_name_H-M   'P 1'
#
loop_
_entity.id
_entity.type
_entity.pdbx_description
1 polymer ?
#
loop_
_entity_poly.entity_id
_entity_poly.type
_entity_poly.pdbx_seq_one_letter_code
_entity_poly.pdbx_strand_id
1 'polypeptide(L)'
;MQINEQVIRDVVAQVLAEVGSAPAVSQSSYTGRHGVFTCPDEAVAAARSAFEQLSERPRADRERIIGHIRRISIEHCVELGTMEMEETQIGRLDHKIEKLKTLGEKTPGVEFMRSEAFSGDHGLAVIEHAPFGVIGAITPVTHSLPTITGNAVSMIASGNSVVVNPHPSGKRVAAEGVRRF
;
A
#
# COMPACT_ATOMS: atom_id res chain seq x y z
N MET A 1 18.56 -40.94 26.58
CA MET A 1 18.04 -39.76 27.32
C MET A 1 16.57 -39.64 26.95
N GLN A 2 15.66 -40.18 27.77
CA GLN A 2 14.23 -40.06 27.52
C GLN A 2 13.79 -38.66 27.94
N ILE A 3 13.38 -37.85 26.97
CA ILE A 3 12.78 -36.55 27.24
C ILE A 3 11.41 -36.83 27.88
N ASN A 4 11.30 -36.51 29.17
CA ASN A 4 10.08 -36.65 29.95
C ASN A 4 9.16 -35.44 29.67
N GLU A 5 7.87 -35.68 29.50
CA GLU A 5 6.83 -34.64 29.28
C GLU A 5 6.88 -33.55 30.37
N GLN A 6 7.23 -33.93 31.59
CA GLN A 6 7.42 -32.99 32.71
C GLN A 6 8.53 -31.97 32.40
N VAL A 7 9.65 -32.41 31.83
CA VAL A 7 10.79 -31.54 31.48
C VAL A 7 10.41 -30.58 30.36
N ILE A 8 9.64 -31.04 29.37
CA ILE A 8 9.14 -30.17 28.29
C ILE A 8 8.24 -29.08 28.89
N ARG A 9 7.34 -29.45 29.80
CA ARG A 9 6.40 -28.52 30.42
C ARG A 9 7.12 -27.46 31.26
N ASP A 10 8.12 -27.88 32.02
CA ASP A 10 8.89 -26.99 32.89
C ASP A 10 9.74 -26.02 32.06
N VAL A 11 10.36 -26.47 30.97
CA VAL A 11 11.10 -25.61 30.04
C VAL A 11 10.16 -24.62 29.34
N VAL A 12 8.99 -25.06 28.87
CA VAL A 12 8.00 -24.17 28.24
C VAL A 12 7.49 -23.13 29.24
N ALA A 13 7.20 -23.53 30.48
CA ALA A 13 6.77 -22.61 31.53
C ALA A 13 7.85 -21.57 31.86
N GLN A 14 9.11 -22.01 31.93
CA GLN A 14 10.24 -21.12 32.20
C GLN A 14 10.50 -20.16 31.03
N VAL A 15 10.42 -20.63 29.78
CA VAL A 15 10.54 -19.76 28.60
C VAL A 15 9.40 -18.75 28.56
N LEU A 16 8.16 -19.14 28.84
CA LEU A 16 7.02 -18.21 28.89
C LEU A 16 7.15 -17.19 30.02
N ALA A 17 7.74 -17.56 31.15
CA ALA A 17 8.01 -16.66 32.28
C ALA A 17 9.17 -15.68 31.97
N GLU A 18 10.23 -16.13 31.31
CA GLU A 18 11.40 -15.30 30.94
C GLU A 18 11.11 -14.38 29.75
N VAL A 19 10.29 -14.81 28.79
CA VAL A 19 9.89 -14.00 27.63
C VAL A 19 8.97 -12.85 28.06
N GLY A 20 8.31 -12.98 29.22
CA GLY A 20 7.33 -12.02 29.71
C GLY A 20 6.11 -11.94 28.79
N SER A 21 4.98 -11.50 29.33
CA SER A 21 3.93 -10.99 28.46
C SER A 21 4.51 -9.76 27.76
N ALA A 22 4.76 -9.85 26.44
CA ALA A 22 5.02 -8.66 25.65
C ALA A 22 3.94 -7.64 26.04
N PRO A 23 4.33 -6.40 26.42
CA PRO A 23 3.36 -5.40 26.83
C PRO A 23 2.28 -5.40 25.75
N ALA A 24 1.01 -5.53 26.17
CA ALA A 24 -0.10 -5.46 25.25
C ALA A 24 0.06 -4.12 24.52
N VAL A 25 0.58 -4.17 23.31
CA VAL A 25 0.72 -3.00 22.46
C VAL A 25 -0.72 -2.57 22.28
N SER A 26 -1.12 -1.48 22.92
CA SER A 26 -2.43 -0.90 22.65
C SER A 26 -2.43 -0.69 21.15
N GLN A 27 -3.19 -1.50 20.42
CA GLN A 27 -3.32 -1.31 18.98
C GLN A 27 -4.00 0.04 18.85
N SER A 28 -3.20 1.08 18.61
CA SER A 28 -3.69 2.39 18.26
C SER A 28 -4.46 2.18 16.97
N SER A 29 -5.80 2.19 17.07
CA SER A 29 -6.65 2.13 15.89
C SER A 29 -6.37 3.38 15.06
N TYR A 30 -5.89 3.18 13.85
CA TYR A 30 -5.68 4.26 12.88
C TYR A 30 -6.97 4.57 12.07
N THR A 31 -8.10 3.96 12.47
CA THR A 31 -9.40 4.13 11.84
C THR A 31 -9.84 5.60 11.91
N GLY A 32 -10.42 6.12 10.83
CA GLY A 32 -10.89 7.51 10.74
C GLY A 32 -9.80 8.53 10.41
N ARG A 33 -8.52 8.13 10.33
CA ARG A 33 -7.43 9.02 9.88
C ARG A 33 -7.32 9.14 8.36
N HIS A 34 -8.05 8.30 7.61
CA HIS A 34 -8.09 8.31 6.15
C HIS A 34 -6.71 8.33 5.48
N GLY A 35 -5.75 7.60 6.03
CA GLY A 35 -4.39 7.51 5.49
C GLY A 35 -3.51 8.77 5.67
N VAL A 36 -3.97 9.80 6.39
CA VAL A 36 -3.22 11.05 6.59
C VAL A 36 -2.67 11.13 8.02
N PHE A 37 -1.35 11.29 8.12
CA PHE A 37 -0.61 11.29 9.38
C PHE A 37 0.31 12.50 9.48
N THR A 38 0.54 12.98 10.69
CA THR A 38 1.48 14.07 11.00
C THR A 38 2.85 13.56 11.45
N CYS A 39 2.93 12.27 11.84
CA CYS A 39 4.16 11.59 12.24
C CYS A 39 4.50 10.48 11.21
N PRO A 40 5.70 10.47 10.63
CA PRO A 40 6.13 9.41 9.71
C PRO A 40 6.12 8.01 10.33
N ASP A 41 6.52 7.88 11.60
CA ASP A 41 6.58 6.58 12.28
C ASP A 41 5.18 5.99 12.45
N GLU A 42 4.18 6.81 12.77
CA GLU A 42 2.77 6.39 12.81
C GLU A 42 2.26 5.96 11.43
N ALA A 43 2.63 6.68 10.37
CA ALA A 43 2.24 6.34 9.01
C ALA A 43 2.82 4.98 8.58
N VAL A 44 4.09 4.73 8.90
CA VAL A 44 4.77 3.46 8.63
C VAL A 44 4.17 2.32 9.47
N ALA A 45 3.88 2.55 10.74
CA ALA A 45 3.23 1.56 11.60
C ALA A 45 1.82 1.21 11.10
N ALA A 46 1.03 2.20 10.68
CA ALA A 46 -0.28 1.99 10.08
C ALA A 46 -0.19 1.23 8.76
N ALA A 47 0.74 1.59 7.88
CA ALA A 47 0.99 0.88 6.63
C ALA A 47 1.42 -0.56 6.86
N ARG A 48 2.26 -0.84 7.88
CA ARG A 48 2.66 -2.20 8.24
C ARG A 48 1.45 -3.06 8.66
N SER A 49 0.57 -2.53 9.50
CA SER A 49 -0.67 -3.24 9.84
C SER A 49 -1.58 -3.45 8.63
N ALA A 50 -1.67 -2.46 7.73
CA ALA A 50 -2.44 -2.59 6.50
C ALA A 50 -1.84 -3.64 5.55
N PHE A 51 -0.52 -3.75 5.48
CA PHE A 51 0.17 -4.79 4.70
C PHE A 51 -0.11 -6.19 5.26
N GLU A 52 -0.05 -6.38 6.57
CA GLU A 52 -0.40 -7.65 7.23
C GLU A 52 -1.84 -8.05 6.90
N GLN A 53 -2.79 -7.12 7.02
CA GLN A 53 -4.19 -7.35 6.65
C GLN A 53 -4.33 -7.67 5.16
N LEU A 54 -3.69 -6.91 4.26
CA LEU A 54 -3.78 -7.10 2.81
C LEU A 54 -3.16 -8.45 2.36
N SER A 55 -2.14 -8.92 3.07
CA SER A 55 -1.45 -10.19 2.79
C SER A 55 -2.36 -11.40 2.98
N GLU A 56 -3.38 -11.28 3.85
CA GLU A 56 -4.39 -12.31 4.09
C GLU A 56 -5.58 -12.22 3.12
N ARG A 57 -5.65 -11.19 2.27
CA ARG A 57 -6.76 -10.98 1.34
C ARG A 57 -6.50 -11.62 -0.02
N PRO A 58 -7.56 -12.13 -0.69
CA PRO A 58 -7.45 -12.64 -2.05
C PRO A 58 -7.14 -11.53 -3.06
N ARG A 59 -6.61 -11.92 -4.23
CA ARG A 59 -6.31 -11.01 -5.34
C ARG A 59 -7.53 -10.18 -5.79
N ALA A 60 -8.75 -10.73 -5.69
CA ALA A 60 -9.99 -10.03 -6.00
C ALA A 60 -10.23 -8.79 -5.12
N ASP A 61 -9.77 -8.80 -3.86
CA ASP A 61 -9.88 -7.63 -3.00
C ASP A 61 -8.90 -6.53 -3.43
N ARG A 62 -7.71 -6.91 -3.89
CA ARG A 62 -6.75 -5.96 -4.48
C ARG A 62 -7.34 -5.30 -5.72
N GLU A 63 -8.02 -6.08 -6.57
CA GLU A 63 -8.74 -5.57 -7.74
C GLU A 63 -9.85 -4.59 -7.35
N ARG A 64 -10.65 -4.90 -6.31
CA ARG A 64 -11.67 -3.98 -5.78
C ARG A 64 -11.07 -2.66 -5.29
N ILE A 65 -9.99 -2.73 -4.50
CA ILE A 65 -9.29 -1.53 -3.99
C ILE A 65 -8.80 -0.67 -5.16
N ILE A 66 -8.12 -1.30 -6.13
CA ILE A 66 -7.66 -0.63 -7.35
C ILE A 66 -8.83 0.00 -8.11
N GLY A 67 -9.94 -0.72 -8.24
CA GLY A 67 -11.16 -0.23 -8.88
C GLY A 67 -11.68 1.08 -8.27
N HIS A 68 -11.62 1.23 -6.94
CA HIS A 68 -11.98 2.47 -6.26
C HIS A 68 -11.04 3.62 -6.61
N ILE A 69 -9.72 3.39 -6.57
CA ILE A 69 -8.70 4.38 -6.91
C ILE A 69 -8.87 4.86 -8.36
N ARG A 70 -9.09 3.91 -9.30
CA ARG A 70 -9.32 4.22 -10.72
C ARG A 70 -10.58 5.05 -10.91
N ARG A 71 -11.70 4.62 -10.31
CA ARG A 71 -12.98 5.33 -10.42
C ARG A 71 -12.85 6.77 -9.94
N ILE A 72 -12.27 7.00 -8.76
CA ILE A 72 -12.06 8.33 -8.21
C ILE A 72 -11.16 9.17 -9.12
N SER A 73 -10.07 8.57 -9.62
CA SER A 73 -9.13 9.27 -10.50
C SER A 73 -9.78 9.70 -11.82
N ILE A 74 -10.72 8.91 -12.35
CA ILE A 74 -11.44 9.20 -13.60
C ILE A 74 -12.59 10.19 -13.36
N GLU A 75 -13.47 9.89 -12.40
CA GLU A 75 -14.68 10.68 -12.12
C GLU A 75 -14.34 12.08 -11.60
N HIS A 76 -13.27 12.21 -10.80
CA HIS A 76 -12.88 13.47 -10.17
C HIS A 76 -11.66 14.12 -10.82
N CYS A 77 -11.24 13.68 -12.02
CA CYS A 77 -10.03 14.19 -12.68
C CYS A 77 -10.01 15.71 -12.86
N VAL A 78 -11.17 16.32 -13.17
CA VAL A 78 -11.31 17.76 -13.35
C VAL A 78 -11.05 18.51 -12.04
N GLU A 79 -11.74 18.11 -10.98
CA GLU A 79 -11.63 18.73 -9.66
C GLU A 79 -10.19 18.59 -9.11
N LEU A 80 -9.68 17.36 -9.10
CA LEU A 80 -8.37 17.05 -8.52
C LEU A 80 -7.22 17.62 -9.36
N GLY A 81 -7.34 17.64 -10.70
CA GLY A 81 -6.38 18.28 -11.59
C GLY A 81 -6.37 19.81 -11.44
N THR A 82 -7.54 20.42 -11.20
CA THR A 82 -7.66 21.85 -10.87
C THR A 82 -6.98 22.16 -9.54
N MET A 83 -7.27 21.38 -8.50
CA MET A 83 -6.62 21.53 -7.19
C MET A 83 -5.10 21.41 -7.28
N GLU A 84 -4.58 20.45 -8.07
CA GLU A 84 -3.15 20.32 -8.29
C GLU A 84 -2.57 21.53 -9.04
N MET A 85 -3.28 22.08 -10.03
CA MET A 85 -2.86 23.30 -10.73
C MET A 85 -2.79 24.50 -9.79
N GLU A 86 -3.84 24.69 -8.99
CA GLU A 86 -3.95 25.79 -8.02
C GLU A 86 -2.90 25.70 -6.93
N GLU A 87 -2.59 24.51 -6.43
CA GLU A 87 -1.56 24.34 -5.41
C GLU A 87 -0.15 24.49 -5.99
N THR A 88 0.15 23.81 -7.10
CA THR A 88 1.53 23.69 -7.60
C THR A 88 1.94 24.85 -8.50
N GLN A 89 0.98 25.51 -9.17
CA GLN A 89 1.21 26.55 -10.19
C GLN A 89 2.16 26.10 -11.33
N ILE A 90 2.27 24.79 -11.58
CA ILE A 90 3.19 24.22 -12.56
C ILE A 90 2.42 23.47 -13.65
N GLY A 91 2.62 23.85 -14.91
CA GLY A 91 2.13 23.11 -16.08
C GLY A 91 0.89 23.74 -16.72
N ARG A 92 -0.03 22.91 -17.21
CA ARG A 92 -1.29 23.32 -17.85
C ARG A 92 -2.43 22.51 -17.26
N LEU A 93 -3.58 23.14 -17.04
CA LEU A 93 -4.73 22.52 -16.40
C LEU A 93 -5.21 21.28 -17.16
N ASP A 94 -5.49 21.40 -18.46
CA ASP A 94 -5.97 20.29 -19.28
C ASP A 94 -5.04 19.08 -19.24
N HIS A 95 -3.72 19.33 -19.20
CA HIS A 95 -2.73 18.25 -19.09
C HIS A 95 -2.76 17.58 -17.72
N LYS A 96 -3.05 18.30 -16.62
CA LYS A 96 -3.16 17.69 -15.28
C LYS A 96 -4.39 16.80 -15.18
N ILE A 97 -5.53 17.29 -15.68
CA ILE A 97 -6.78 16.53 -15.75
C ILE A 97 -6.55 15.25 -16.55
N GLU A 98 -5.98 15.37 -17.75
CA GLU A 98 -5.75 14.23 -18.63
C GLU A 98 -4.74 13.23 -18.06
N LYS A 99 -3.69 13.71 -17.37
CA LYS A 99 -2.73 12.82 -16.70
C LYS A 99 -3.41 11.99 -15.63
N LEU A 100 -4.17 12.61 -14.73
CA LEU A 100 -4.85 11.88 -13.66
C LEU A 100 -5.84 10.85 -14.22
N LYS A 101 -6.63 11.24 -15.23
CA LYS A 101 -7.52 10.33 -15.96
C LYS A 101 -6.76 9.17 -16.60
N THR A 102 -5.69 9.46 -17.33
CA THR A 102 -4.84 8.47 -18.00
C THR A 102 -4.28 7.45 -17.00
N LEU A 103 -3.84 7.89 -15.81
CA LEU A 103 -3.33 6.99 -14.79
C LEU A 103 -4.45 6.11 -14.20
N GLY A 104 -5.66 6.64 -14.04
CA GLY A 104 -6.84 5.84 -13.67
C GLY A 104 -7.19 4.77 -14.71
N GLU A 105 -7.08 5.09 -16.00
CA GLU A 105 -7.43 4.18 -17.10
C GLU A 105 -6.35 3.14 -17.42
N LYS A 106 -5.07 3.56 -17.44
CA LYS A 106 -4.00 2.80 -18.11
C LYS A 106 -2.90 2.26 -17.22
N THR A 107 -2.85 2.64 -15.94
CA THR A 107 -1.86 2.04 -15.02
C THR A 107 -2.11 0.54 -14.93
N PRO A 108 -1.12 -0.35 -15.08
CA PRO A 108 -1.33 -1.79 -14.91
C PRO A 108 -1.70 -2.14 -13.47
N GLY A 109 -2.76 -2.92 -13.30
CA GLY A 109 -3.21 -3.45 -12.01
C GLY A 109 -2.80 -4.90 -11.80
N VAL A 110 -3.70 -5.68 -11.19
CA VAL A 110 -3.46 -7.08 -10.84
C VAL A 110 -3.16 -7.93 -12.08
N GLU A 111 -3.61 -7.56 -13.28
CA GLU A 111 -3.39 -8.27 -14.55
C GLU A 111 -1.91 -8.46 -14.92
N PHE A 112 -1.01 -7.68 -14.32
CA PHE A 112 0.45 -7.83 -14.47
C PHE A 112 1.06 -8.88 -13.52
N MET A 113 0.32 -9.32 -12.50
CA MET A 113 0.71 -10.37 -11.54
C MET A 113 0.43 -11.76 -12.13
N ARG A 114 1.19 -12.14 -13.16
CA ARG A 114 1.03 -13.43 -13.87
C ARG A 114 1.96 -14.48 -13.28
N SER A 115 1.49 -15.72 -13.26
CA SER A 115 2.30 -16.89 -12.91
C SER A 115 3.01 -17.40 -14.16
N GLU A 116 4.31 -17.68 -14.06
CA GLU A 116 5.04 -18.43 -15.09
C GLU A 116 5.21 -19.87 -14.61
N ALA A 117 4.86 -20.84 -15.46
CA ALA A 117 4.95 -22.26 -15.13
C ALA A 117 5.76 -23.02 -16.17
N PHE A 118 6.76 -23.75 -15.71
CA PHE A 118 7.65 -24.59 -16.53
C PHE A 118 7.45 -26.04 -16.11
N SER A 119 7.19 -26.93 -17.07
CA SER A 119 7.01 -28.36 -16.85
C SER A 119 7.89 -29.15 -17.81
N GLY A 120 8.57 -30.18 -17.31
CA GLY A 120 9.41 -31.06 -18.12
C GLY A 120 10.01 -32.21 -17.32
N ASP A 121 11.07 -32.82 -17.86
CA ASP A 121 11.73 -33.99 -17.27
C ASP A 121 12.27 -33.76 -15.85
N HIS A 122 12.47 -32.49 -15.47
CA HIS A 122 12.94 -32.07 -14.16
C HIS A 122 11.81 -31.63 -13.20
N GLY A 123 10.55 -31.91 -13.54
CA GLY A 123 9.38 -31.61 -12.72
C GLY A 123 8.69 -30.30 -13.11
N LEU A 124 8.12 -29.64 -12.10
CA LEU A 124 7.35 -28.41 -12.22
C LEU A 124 8.05 -27.26 -11.49
N ALA A 125 8.25 -26.14 -12.17
CA ALA A 125 8.66 -24.87 -11.56
C ALA A 125 7.57 -23.82 -11.79
N VAL A 126 7.22 -23.08 -10.74
CA VAL A 126 6.27 -21.97 -10.80
C VAL A 126 6.96 -20.72 -10.26
N ILE A 127 6.90 -19.64 -11.02
CA ILE A 127 7.41 -18.31 -10.64
C ILE A 127 6.21 -17.41 -10.39
N GLU A 128 6.21 -16.79 -9.21
CA GLU A 128 5.17 -15.89 -8.75
C GLU A 128 5.78 -14.55 -8.31
N HIS A 129 4.96 -13.50 -8.37
CA HIS A 129 5.34 -12.17 -7.90
C HIS A 129 4.85 -11.97 -6.47
N ALA A 130 5.75 -12.09 -5.50
CA ALA A 130 5.47 -11.86 -4.08
C ALA A 130 5.59 -10.36 -3.72
N PRO A 131 4.82 -9.87 -2.73
CA PRO A 131 4.96 -8.51 -2.23
C PRO A 131 6.32 -8.30 -1.53
N PHE A 132 6.81 -7.05 -1.56
CA PHE A 132 7.96 -6.61 -0.78
C PHE A 132 7.59 -6.25 0.67
N GLY A 133 6.39 -5.70 0.90
CA GLY A 133 5.94 -5.21 2.21
C GLY A 133 5.42 -3.79 2.16
N VAL A 134 6.02 -2.91 2.98
CA VAL A 134 5.71 -1.48 3.02
C VAL A 134 6.66 -0.72 2.08
N ILE A 135 6.12 -0.05 1.08
CA ILE A 135 6.89 0.77 0.13
C ILE A 135 6.81 2.24 0.53
N GLY A 136 7.97 2.90 0.65
CA GLY A 136 8.06 4.35 0.77
C GLY A 136 8.14 5.01 -0.60
N ALA A 137 7.16 5.85 -0.95
CA ALA A 137 7.10 6.56 -2.21
C ALA A 137 7.32 8.07 -2.01
N ILE A 138 8.32 8.64 -2.69
CA ILE A 138 8.54 10.09 -2.72
C ILE A 138 7.96 10.62 -4.03
N THR A 139 7.07 11.61 -3.96
CA THR A 139 6.37 12.11 -5.16
C THR A 139 6.80 13.54 -5.52
N PRO A 140 7.03 13.83 -6.81
CA PRO A 140 7.49 15.14 -7.27
C PRO A 140 6.35 16.16 -7.30
N VAL A 141 6.69 17.45 -7.22
CA VAL A 141 5.70 18.55 -7.35
C VAL A 141 5.05 18.63 -8.73
N THR A 142 5.73 18.16 -9.78
CA THR A 142 5.24 18.27 -11.17
C THR A 142 4.04 17.35 -11.45
N HIS A 143 3.92 16.27 -10.67
CA HIS A 143 2.93 15.20 -10.81
C HIS A 143 2.62 14.64 -9.43
N SER A 144 2.10 15.46 -8.51
CA SER A 144 1.92 15.07 -7.12
C SER A 144 0.91 13.92 -7.01
N LEU A 145 -0.35 14.20 -7.33
CA LEU A 145 -1.42 13.19 -7.27
C LEU A 145 -1.33 12.13 -8.38
N PRO A 146 -1.03 12.46 -9.66
CA PRO A 146 -0.92 11.44 -10.71
C PRO A 146 0.14 10.37 -10.38
N THR A 147 1.27 10.74 -9.79
CA THR A 147 2.29 9.76 -9.37
C THR A 147 1.77 8.88 -8.25
N ILE A 148 1.01 9.44 -7.30
CA ILE A 148 0.37 8.65 -6.22
C ILE A 148 -0.63 7.66 -6.81
N THR A 149 -1.48 8.07 -7.75
CA THR A 149 -2.44 7.18 -8.43
C THR A 149 -1.72 5.99 -9.08
N GLY A 150 -0.70 6.25 -9.90
CA GLY A 150 0.04 5.19 -10.60
C GLY A 150 0.76 4.24 -9.63
N ASN A 151 1.40 4.81 -8.61
CA ASN A 151 2.10 4.03 -7.58
C ASN A 151 1.11 3.19 -6.76
N ALA A 152 0.02 3.78 -6.28
CA ALA A 152 -0.96 3.08 -5.46
C ALA A 152 -1.57 1.90 -6.22
N VAL A 153 -1.98 2.10 -7.48
CA VAL A 153 -2.52 1.01 -8.31
C VAL A 153 -1.50 -0.14 -8.45
N SER A 154 -0.27 0.17 -8.86
CA SER A 154 0.75 -0.88 -9.12
C SER A 154 1.25 -1.57 -7.85
N MET A 155 1.45 -0.80 -6.77
CA MET A 155 1.99 -1.31 -5.51
C MET A 155 0.94 -2.15 -4.76
N ILE A 156 -0.33 -1.74 -4.76
CA ILE A 156 -1.42 -2.52 -4.17
C ILE A 156 -1.70 -3.77 -5.01
N ALA A 157 -1.61 -3.70 -6.34
CA ALA A 157 -1.74 -4.86 -7.21
C ALA A 157 -0.75 -5.98 -6.83
N SER A 158 0.49 -5.57 -6.55
CA SER A 158 1.55 -6.46 -6.10
C SER A 158 1.44 -6.90 -4.63
N GLY A 159 0.43 -6.43 -3.89
CA GLY A 159 0.16 -6.82 -2.50
C GLY A 159 0.92 -6.00 -1.47
N ASN A 160 1.46 -4.84 -1.85
CA ASN A 160 2.17 -3.94 -0.94
C ASN A 160 1.22 -2.88 -0.37
N SER A 161 1.56 -2.37 0.82
CA SER A 161 1.05 -1.08 1.29
C SER A 161 2.03 0.03 0.88
N VAL A 162 1.55 1.27 0.71
CA VAL A 162 2.39 2.41 0.34
C VAL A 162 2.29 3.54 1.35
N VAL A 163 3.43 4.10 1.75
CA VAL A 163 3.53 5.37 2.48
C VAL A 163 4.06 6.42 1.54
N VAL A 164 3.35 7.53 1.41
CA VAL A 164 3.73 8.61 0.49
C VAL A 164 4.32 9.78 1.25
N ASN A 165 5.49 10.24 0.82
CA ASN A 165 6.10 11.51 1.22
C ASN A 165 6.06 12.49 0.03
N PRO A 166 5.02 13.34 -0.08
CA PRO A 166 4.87 14.23 -1.21
C PRO A 166 5.75 15.48 -1.08
N HIS A 167 6.15 16.04 -2.22
CA HIS A 167 6.82 17.34 -2.24
C HIS A 167 5.98 18.41 -1.51
N PRO A 168 6.59 19.28 -0.66
CA PRO A 168 5.84 20.25 0.15
C PRO A 168 4.89 21.17 -0.63
N SER A 169 5.27 21.57 -1.84
CA SER A 169 4.46 22.42 -2.73
C SER A 169 3.35 21.69 -3.50
N GLY A 170 3.12 20.40 -3.23
CA GLY A 170 2.00 19.62 -3.79
C GLY A 170 1.36 18.72 -2.74
N LYS A 171 1.53 19.05 -1.45
CA LYS A 171 1.18 18.17 -0.33
C LYS A 171 -0.33 18.15 -0.04
N ARG A 172 -1.05 19.24 -0.31
CA ARG A 172 -2.50 19.31 -0.02
C ARG A 172 -3.28 18.44 -0.99
N VAL A 173 -2.98 18.51 -2.28
CA VAL A 173 -3.61 17.65 -3.29
C VAL A 173 -3.20 16.18 -3.13
N ALA A 174 -1.97 15.92 -2.68
CA ALA A 174 -1.52 14.57 -2.33
C ALA A 174 -2.33 14.01 -1.15
N ALA A 175 -2.44 14.76 -0.06
CA ALA A 175 -3.20 14.35 1.11
C ALA A 175 -4.68 14.17 0.79
N GLU A 176 -5.25 15.04 -0.06
CA GLU A 176 -6.63 14.93 -0.50
C GLU A 176 -6.87 13.68 -1.36
N GLY A 177 -5.94 13.35 -2.25
CA GLY A 177 -5.98 12.11 -3.02
C GLY A 177 -5.94 10.87 -2.13
N VAL A 178 -4.98 10.81 -1.20
CA VAL A 178 -4.84 9.71 -0.22
C VAL A 178 -6.11 9.57 0.64
N ARG A 179 -6.73 10.69 1.03
CA ARG A 179 -7.97 10.69 1.82
C ARG A 179 -9.17 10.11 1.07
N ARG A 180 -9.20 10.26 -0.26
CA ARG A 180 -10.29 9.78 -1.12
C ARG A 180 -10.12 8.32 -1.53
N PHE A 181 -8.88 7.88 -1.75
CA PHE A 181 -8.55 6.50 -2.14
C PHE A 181 -8.92 5.48 -1.06
#